data_AF-A0A2Z6P410-F1
#
_entry.id   AF-A0A2Z6P410-F1
#
_cell.length_a   1.000
_cell.length_b   1.000
_cell.length_c   1.000
_cell.angle_alpha   90.00
_cell.angle_beta   90.00
_cell.angle_gamma   90.00
#
_symmetry.space_group_name_H-M   'P 1'
#
loop_
_entity.id
_entity.type
_entity.pdbx_description
1 polymer ?
#
loop_
_entity_poly.entity_id
_entity_poly.type
_entity_poly.pdbx_seq_one_letter_code
_entity_poly.pdbx_strand_id
1 'polypeptide(L)'
;MDGRVVGCCLIGKGVKEKQTYNDAKHFAISAKIPELTNKNRTLVVQYSIKFEQDIECGGGYIKLLSGYVNQKKFGGDTPYSLMFGPDLCGTQTKKLHVILSYQGQNYPIRKDLECQTDKLTHFYTFILRPDASYSVLVDNRERDSGSMYTDWDILPPRKIKDVKAKKPADWDDREYIEDPNDVKPEGYDSIRAEIPDPKAKKPVDWDDEDDGLWKPPKVPNPAYKGPWKRKVLQAAHVQKFEDDPDLYVLKPIKYVGIEVWQVKAGSIYDNILICDDPQYAKQVVEEFMVNNREAENEAFEEAEKERRAQEEKEAQRAREEGERRRRERGSRYGDKRRRRRAPLVTQHLVS
;
A
#
# COMPACT_ATOMS: atom_id res chain seq x y z
N MET A 1 -6.46 -23.64 -28.60
CA MET A 1 -6.19 -24.08 -27.20
C MET A 1 -7.29 -23.49 -26.36
N ASP A 2 -8.28 -24.29 -25.99
CA ASP A 2 -9.53 -23.85 -25.37
C ASP A 2 -9.30 -23.37 -23.93
N GLY A 3 -9.41 -22.06 -23.74
CA GLY A 3 -9.32 -21.40 -22.44
C GLY A 3 -10.58 -21.59 -21.62
N ARG A 4 -10.49 -22.40 -20.58
CA ARG A 4 -11.34 -22.27 -19.39
C ARG A 4 -10.46 -22.01 -18.18
N VAL A 5 -10.07 -20.76 -18.01
CA VAL A 5 -9.68 -20.25 -16.69
C VAL A 5 -10.98 -20.03 -15.93
N VAL A 6 -11.26 -20.87 -14.94
CA VAL A 6 -12.51 -20.88 -14.17
C VAL A 6 -12.49 -19.72 -13.17
N GLY A 7 -12.64 -18.47 -13.64
CA GLY A 7 -12.64 -17.31 -12.73
C GLY A 7 -12.19 -15.98 -13.34
N CYS A 8 -11.65 -15.95 -14.55
CA CYS A 8 -11.24 -14.71 -15.21
C CYS A 8 -12.43 -13.95 -15.79
N CYS A 9 -12.67 -12.72 -15.31
CA CYS A 9 -13.49 -11.73 -16.01
C CYS A 9 -12.56 -10.68 -16.63
N LEU A 10 -12.48 -10.68 -17.96
CA LEU A 10 -11.78 -9.66 -18.72
C LEU A 10 -12.81 -8.76 -19.41
N ILE A 11 -12.84 -7.50 -19.01
CA ILE A 11 -13.67 -6.46 -19.59
C ILE A 11 -12.75 -5.54 -20.40
N GLY A 12 -13.00 -5.43 -21.71
CA GLY A 12 -12.27 -4.49 -22.58
C GLY A 12 -11.61 -5.12 -23.81
N LYS A 13 -11.25 -6.42 -23.80
CA LYS A 13 -10.65 -7.06 -24.99
C LYS A 13 -11.57 -6.94 -26.21
N GLY A 14 -11.15 -6.14 -27.20
CA GLY A 14 -11.87 -5.92 -28.46
C GLY A 14 -13.11 -5.00 -28.37
N VAL A 15 -13.28 -4.25 -27.28
CA VAL A 15 -14.39 -3.28 -27.11
C VAL A 15 -13.84 -1.86 -27.19
N LYS A 16 -14.66 -0.91 -27.64
CA LYS A 16 -14.34 0.52 -27.60
C LYS A 16 -13.88 0.94 -26.19
N GLU A 17 -12.67 1.48 -26.13
CA GLU A 17 -12.02 2.03 -24.94
C GLU A 17 -12.94 2.98 -24.16
N LYS A 18 -12.80 3.00 -22.83
CA LYS A 18 -13.62 3.88 -21.97
C LYS A 18 -12.85 5.15 -21.63
N GLN A 19 -13.12 6.20 -22.39
CA GLN A 19 -12.52 7.51 -22.16
C GLN A 19 -13.46 8.44 -21.37
N THR A 20 -12.92 9.15 -20.37
CA THR A 20 -13.65 10.23 -19.68
C THR A 20 -13.85 11.42 -20.63
N TYR A 21 -14.99 12.10 -20.51
CA TYR A 21 -15.38 13.18 -21.42
C TYR A 21 -16.05 14.35 -20.70
N ASN A 22 -15.75 15.57 -21.16
CA ASN A 22 -16.02 16.85 -20.50
C ASN A 22 -15.21 17.06 -19.22
N ASP A 23 -14.61 18.23 -19.14
CA ASP A 23 -13.82 18.68 -18.00
C ASP A 23 -14.68 18.98 -16.76
N ALA A 24 -14.03 18.95 -15.59
CA ALA A 24 -14.60 19.26 -14.29
C ALA A 24 -15.90 18.49 -13.98
N LYS A 25 -15.86 17.17 -14.09
CA LYS A 25 -17.00 16.28 -13.81
C LYS A 25 -16.65 15.09 -12.94
N HIS A 26 -17.67 14.63 -12.21
CA HIS A 26 -17.71 13.30 -11.63
C HIS A 26 -18.18 12.31 -12.68
N PHE A 27 -17.44 11.22 -12.81
CA PHE A 27 -17.79 10.06 -13.63
C PHE A 27 -18.15 8.92 -12.69
N ALA A 28 -19.26 8.24 -12.97
CA ALA A 28 -19.65 7.02 -12.27
C ALA A 28 -20.19 6.03 -13.29
N ILE A 29 -19.43 4.97 -13.55
CA ILE A 29 -19.84 3.86 -14.43
C ILE A 29 -19.51 2.56 -13.74
N SER A 30 -20.37 1.55 -13.89
CA SER A 30 -20.11 0.22 -13.36
C SER A 30 -20.53 -0.86 -14.34
N ALA A 31 -19.84 -2.00 -14.28
CA ALA A 31 -20.13 -3.20 -15.04
C ALA A 31 -20.38 -4.36 -14.09
N LYS A 32 -21.37 -5.19 -14.43
CA LYS A 32 -21.64 -6.44 -13.73
C LYS A 32 -20.67 -7.51 -14.23
N ILE A 33 -20.11 -8.27 -13.30
CA ILE A 33 -19.23 -9.41 -13.58
C ILE A 33 -19.85 -10.69 -13.02
N PRO A 34 -19.41 -11.88 -13.45
CA PRO A 34 -19.69 -13.12 -12.72
C PRO A 34 -19.29 -12.95 -11.26
N GLU A 35 -20.20 -13.31 -10.35
CA GLU A 35 -19.95 -13.14 -8.93
C GLU A 35 -18.77 -14.03 -8.51
N LEU A 36 -17.83 -13.44 -7.78
CA LEU A 36 -16.60 -14.11 -7.39
C LEU A 36 -16.29 -13.86 -5.91
N THR A 37 -15.67 -14.84 -5.28
CA THR A 37 -15.11 -14.76 -3.93
C THR A 37 -13.67 -15.20 -4.00
N ASN A 38 -12.80 -14.51 -3.26
CA ASN A 38 -11.40 -14.88 -3.16
C ASN A 38 -11.10 -15.83 -1.98
N LYS A 39 -12.12 -16.40 -1.34
CA LYS A 39 -11.89 -17.41 -0.29
C LYS A 39 -11.09 -18.59 -0.85
N ASN A 40 -9.98 -18.92 -0.17
CA ASN A 40 -9.02 -19.97 -0.52
C ASN A 40 -8.37 -19.83 -1.91
N ARG A 41 -8.37 -18.64 -2.50
CA ARG A 41 -7.75 -18.39 -3.81
C ARG A 41 -7.10 -17.02 -3.86
N THR A 42 -6.16 -16.86 -4.77
CA THR A 42 -5.59 -15.53 -5.06
C THR A 42 -6.64 -14.66 -5.74
N LEU A 43 -6.67 -13.38 -5.40
CA LEU A 43 -7.38 -12.35 -6.15
C LEU A 43 -6.36 -11.53 -6.92
N VAL A 44 -6.56 -11.39 -8.22
CA VAL A 44 -5.79 -10.50 -9.08
C VAL A 44 -6.74 -9.47 -9.67
N VAL A 45 -6.37 -8.20 -9.54
CA VAL A 45 -7.10 -7.05 -10.07
C VAL A 45 -6.13 -6.25 -10.91
N GLN A 46 -6.35 -6.25 -12.21
CA GLN A 46 -5.47 -5.61 -13.19
C GLN A 46 -6.28 -4.74 -14.13
N TYR A 47 -5.76 -3.59 -14.52
CA TYR A 47 -6.30 -2.79 -15.61
C TYR A 47 -5.22 -1.87 -16.17
N SER A 48 -5.45 -1.38 -17.37
CA SER A 48 -4.63 -0.34 -17.96
C SER A 48 -5.35 1.00 -17.91
N ILE A 49 -4.59 2.06 -17.66
CA ILE A 49 -5.06 3.43 -17.79
C ILE A 49 -4.01 4.28 -18.53
N LYS A 50 -4.50 5.14 -19.42
CA LYS A 50 -3.71 6.17 -20.11
C LYS A 50 -4.23 7.55 -19.73
N PHE A 51 -3.35 8.42 -19.27
CA PHE A 51 -3.64 9.85 -19.08
C PHE A 51 -3.09 10.63 -20.29
N GLU A 52 -3.81 10.57 -21.41
CA GLU A 52 -3.37 11.23 -22.64
C GLU A 52 -3.40 12.77 -22.51
N GLN A 53 -4.33 13.27 -21.69
CA GLN A 53 -4.42 14.66 -21.34
C GLN A 53 -3.38 15.03 -20.26
N ASP A 54 -2.94 16.29 -20.25
CA ASP A 54 -2.21 16.86 -19.10
C ASP A 54 -3.15 16.94 -17.88
N ILE A 55 -3.32 15.82 -17.17
CA ILE A 55 -4.21 15.73 -16.02
C ILE A 55 -3.62 16.52 -14.86
N GLU A 56 -4.29 17.62 -14.50
CA GLU A 56 -3.87 18.45 -13.37
C GLU A 56 -4.35 17.88 -12.04
N CYS A 57 -5.61 17.45 -11.99
CA CYS A 57 -6.18 16.80 -10.82
C CYS A 57 -7.32 15.86 -11.24
N GLY A 58 -7.22 14.58 -10.89
CA GLY A 58 -8.26 13.59 -11.05
C GLY A 58 -7.83 12.16 -10.71
N GLY A 59 -8.84 11.36 -10.40
CA GLY A 59 -8.69 9.94 -10.09
C GLY A 59 -8.58 9.07 -11.34
N GLY A 60 -7.81 8.00 -11.23
CA GLY A 60 -7.63 6.94 -12.21
C GLY A 60 -7.98 5.55 -11.68
N TYR A 61 -8.58 5.44 -10.50
CA TYR A 61 -8.78 4.20 -9.79
C TYR A 61 -10.10 3.49 -10.12
N ILE A 62 -10.12 2.18 -9.87
CA ILE A 62 -11.32 1.35 -9.95
C ILE A 62 -11.76 0.89 -8.55
N LYS A 63 -13.04 0.55 -8.43
CA LYS A 63 -13.66 0.00 -7.21
C LYS A 63 -14.23 -1.38 -7.50
N LEU A 64 -13.99 -2.35 -6.63
CA LEU A 64 -14.69 -3.63 -6.62
C LEU A 64 -15.86 -3.56 -5.64
N LEU A 65 -17.05 -3.92 -6.10
CA LEU A 65 -18.29 -3.76 -5.36
C LEU A 65 -18.94 -5.11 -5.10
N SER A 66 -19.55 -5.23 -3.92
CA SER A 66 -20.23 -6.46 -3.54
C SER A 66 -21.59 -6.64 -4.22
N GLY A 67 -22.14 -7.86 -4.19
CA GLY A 67 -23.48 -8.13 -4.69
C GLY A 67 -24.62 -7.41 -3.96
N TYR A 68 -24.35 -6.84 -2.79
CA TYR A 68 -25.34 -6.17 -1.94
C TYR A 68 -25.61 -4.71 -2.33
N VAL A 69 -24.84 -4.13 -3.26
CA VAL A 69 -25.00 -2.73 -3.65
C VAL A 69 -26.05 -2.56 -4.74
N ASN A 70 -26.76 -1.44 -4.71
CA ASN A 70 -27.65 -1.05 -5.81
C ASN A 70 -26.85 -0.35 -6.92
N GLN A 71 -26.52 -1.10 -7.97
CA GLN A 71 -25.73 -0.62 -9.12
C GLN A 71 -26.30 0.68 -9.75
N LYS A 72 -27.63 0.85 -9.76
CA LYS A 72 -28.27 2.05 -10.34
C LYS A 72 -28.03 3.33 -9.53
N LYS A 73 -27.62 3.18 -8.27
CA LYS A 73 -27.29 4.28 -7.35
C LYS A 73 -25.78 4.39 -7.11
N PHE A 74 -24.96 3.79 -7.97
CA PHE A 74 -23.52 3.81 -7.83
C PHE A 74 -22.98 5.25 -7.87
N GLY A 75 -22.13 5.59 -6.90
CA GLY A 75 -21.52 6.90 -6.70
C GLY A 75 -20.51 6.86 -5.54
N GLY A 76 -20.02 8.04 -5.12
CA GLY A 76 -18.95 8.18 -4.12
C GLY A 76 -19.18 7.43 -2.81
N ASP A 77 -20.40 7.47 -2.28
CA ASP A 77 -20.77 6.85 -1.00
C ASP A 77 -21.09 5.34 -1.10
N THR A 78 -20.99 4.76 -2.30
CA THR A 78 -21.32 3.33 -2.47
C THR A 78 -20.25 2.46 -1.78
N PRO A 79 -20.64 1.54 -0.88
CA PRO A 79 -19.69 0.64 -0.25
C PRO A 79 -18.94 -0.22 -1.27
N TYR A 80 -17.62 -0.23 -1.18
CA TYR A 80 -16.75 -1.08 -1.99
C TYR A 80 -16.05 -2.11 -1.11
N SER A 81 -15.31 -3.02 -1.73
CA SER A 81 -14.45 -4.02 -1.06
C SER A 81 -12.97 -3.70 -1.28
N LEU A 82 -12.64 -3.14 -2.44
CA LEU A 82 -11.33 -2.66 -2.82
C LEU A 82 -11.49 -1.38 -3.64
N MET A 83 -10.67 -0.36 -3.37
CA MET A 83 -10.38 0.75 -4.29
C MET A 83 -8.90 0.69 -4.64
N PHE A 84 -8.58 0.61 -5.93
CA PHE A 84 -7.21 0.41 -6.40
C PHE A 84 -6.90 1.25 -7.64
N GLY A 85 -5.84 2.06 -7.58
CA GLY A 85 -5.37 2.81 -8.75
C GLY A 85 -4.74 4.17 -8.49
N PRO A 86 -4.26 4.83 -9.55
CA PRO A 86 -3.61 6.12 -9.45
C PRO A 86 -4.60 7.24 -9.13
N ASP A 87 -4.11 8.25 -8.42
CA ASP A 87 -4.81 9.49 -8.10
C ASP A 87 -3.80 10.64 -8.15
N LEU A 88 -4.02 11.53 -9.11
CA LEU A 88 -3.12 12.63 -9.45
C LEU A 88 -3.82 13.91 -9.05
N CYS A 89 -3.20 14.76 -8.23
CA CYS A 89 -3.73 16.10 -7.95
C CYS A 89 -2.61 17.08 -7.63
N GLY A 90 -2.31 17.93 -8.61
CA GLY A 90 -1.22 18.89 -8.60
C GLY A 90 0.15 18.22 -8.51
N THR A 91 1.13 18.97 -8.03
CA THR A 91 2.50 18.46 -7.82
C THR A 91 2.65 17.63 -6.54
N GLN A 92 1.68 17.71 -5.63
CA GLN A 92 1.78 17.14 -4.27
C GLN A 92 1.13 15.76 -4.15
N THR A 93 0.13 15.45 -4.98
CA THR A 93 -0.59 14.17 -4.89
C THR A 93 -0.33 13.35 -6.14
N LYS A 94 0.46 12.29 -6.00
CA LYS A 94 0.74 11.30 -7.06
C LYS A 94 0.60 9.90 -6.49
N LYS A 95 -0.53 9.61 -5.86
CA LYS A 95 -0.69 8.42 -5.02
C LYS A 95 -1.25 7.26 -5.82
N LEU A 96 -0.75 6.06 -5.55
CA LEU A 96 -1.37 4.81 -5.96
C LEU A 96 -2.18 4.28 -4.78
N HIS A 97 -3.50 4.48 -4.82
CA HIS A 97 -4.41 4.02 -3.78
C HIS A 97 -4.49 2.49 -3.77
N VAL A 98 -4.38 1.92 -2.57
CA VAL A 98 -4.79 0.53 -2.27
C VAL A 98 -5.59 0.59 -0.97
N ILE A 99 -6.92 0.64 -1.09
CA ILE A 99 -7.83 0.79 0.04
C ILE A 99 -8.71 -0.45 0.15
N LEU A 100 -8.64 -1.13 1.28
CA LEU A 100 -9.40 -2.33 1.57
C LEU A 100 -10.53 -2.01 2.55
N SER A 101 -11.71 -2.55 2.29
CA SER A 101 -12.86 -2.34 3.16
C SER A 101 -13.07 -3.54 4.08
N TYR A 102 -13.01 -3.32 5.39
CA TYR A 102 -13.20 -4.35 6.41
C TYR A 102 -14.24 -3.87 7.43
N GLN A 103 -15.20 -4.74 7.76
CA GLN A 103 -16.30 -4.44 8.70
C GLN A 103 -17.03 -3.10 8.47
N GLY A 104 -17.11 -2.65 7.21
CA GLY A 104 -17.80 -1.40 6.84
C GLY A 104 -16.96 -0.12 6.94
N GLN A 105 -15.69 -0.24 7.31
CA GLN A 105 -14.71 0.86 7.27
C GLN A 105 -13.72 0.66 6.12
N ASN A 106 -13.13 1.76 5.65
CA ASN A 106 -12.16 1.78 4.56
C ASN A 106 -10.77 2.04 5.14
N TYR A 107 -9.83 1.13 4.89
CA TYR A 107 -8.47 1.20 5.38
C TYR A 107 -7.53 1.45 4.20
N PRO A 108 -6.96 2.66 4.07
CA PRO A 108 -5.90 2.90 3.10
C PRO A 108 -4.61 2.20 3.54
N ILE A 109 -3.79 1.78 2.58
CA ILE A 109 -2.46 1.26 2.85
C ILE A 109 -1.60 2.34 3.53
N ARG A 110 -0.78 1.93 4.50
CA ARG A 110 0.10 2.84 5.25
C ARG A 110 1.29 3.35 4.46
N LYS A 111 1.65 2.64 3.40
CA LYS A 111 2.79 2.95 2.53
C LYS A 111 2.40 4.04 1.54
N ASP A 112 3.29 5.01 1.34
CA ASP A 112 3.14 6.00 0.27
C ASP A 112 3.63 5.39 -1.05
N LEU A 113 2.67 4.94 -1.86
CA LEU A 113 2.93 4.39 -3.19
C LEU A 113 2.73 5.47 -4.25
N GLU A 114 3.68 5.59 -5.17
CA GLU A 114 3.62 6.57 -6.26
C GLU A 114 3.10 5.94 -7.57
N CYS A 115 2.33 6.71 -8.33
CA CYS A 115 1.85 6.32 -9.66
C CYS A 115 2.68 6.93 -10.80
N GLN A 116 2.55 6.36 -12.00
CA GLN A 116 3.19 6.91 -13.19
C GLN A 116 2.49 8.20 -13.62
N THR A 117 3.27 9.14 -14.14
CA THR A 117 2.78 10.49 -14.48
C THR A 117 3.04 10.88 -15.93
N ASP A 118 3.54 9.97 -16.77
CA ASP A 118 3.64 10.22 -18.19
C ASP A 118 2.29 10.01 -18.90
N LYS A 119 2.25 10.21 -20.21
CA LYS A 119 1.03 10.17 -21.03
C LYS A 119 0.79 8.82 -21.71
N LEU A 120 1.61 7.82 -21.40
CA LEU A 120 1.52 6.49 -21.96
C LEU A 120 0.54 5.64 -21.17
N THR A 121 0.19 4.50 -21.77
CA THR A 121 -0.63 3.49 -21.10
C THR A 121 0.20 2.76 -20.05
N HIS A 122 -0.32 2.67 -18.84
CA HIS A 122 0.27 1.89 -17.76
C HIS A 122 -0.70 0.85 -17.22
N PHE A 123 -0.17 -0.33 -16.90
CA PHE A 123 -0.90 -1.39 -16.23
C PHE A 123 -0.67 -1.34 -14.73
N TYR A 124 -1.77 -1.30 -13.97
CA TYR A 124 -1.75 -1.41 -12.52
C TYR A 124 -2.31 -2.77 -12.14
N THR A 125 -1.56 -3.54 -11.35
CA THR A 125 -1.93 -4.89 -10.93
C THR A 125 -1.83 -5.02 -9.42
N PHE A 126 -2.91 -5.43 -8.77
CA PHE A 126 -2.95 -5.79 -7.36
C PHE A 126 -3.21 -7.28 -7.22
N ILE A 127 -2.39 -7.96 -6.43
CA ILE A 127 -2.48 -9.39 -6.16
C ILE A 127 -2.65 -9.56 -4.66
N LEU A 128 -3.71 -10.24 -4.22
CA LEU A 128 -3.97 -10.59 -2.82
C LEU A 128 -4.07 -12.11 -2.69
N ARG A 129 -3.22 -12.71 -1.84
CA ARG A 129 -3.09 -14.16 -1.70
C ARG A 129 -3.82 -14.68 -0.44
N PRO A 130 -4.10 -16.00 -0.35
CA PRO A 130 -4.79 -16.60 0.80
C PRO A 130 -4.07 -16.50 2.14
N ASP A 131 -2.75 -16.23 2.15
CA ASP A 131 -1.95 -15.99 3.35
C ASP A 131 -1.98 -14.52 3.80
N ALA A 132 -2.90 -13.73 3.25
CA ALA A 132 -3.00 -12.28 3.43
C ALA A 132 -1.73 -11.49 3.03
N SER A 133 -0.86 -12.09 2.21
CA SER A 133 0.19 -11.37 1.50
C SER A 133 -0.35 -10.69 0.25
N TYR A 134 0.26 -9.57 -0.14
CA TYR A 134 -0.09 -8.86 -1.37
C TYR A 134 1.13 -8.46 -2.18
N SER A 135 0.92 -8.20 -3.46
CA SER A 135 1.88 -7.54 -4.37
C SER A 135 1.16 -6.45 -5.18
N VAL A 136 1.84 -5.33 -5.38
CA VAL A 136 1.44 -4.24 -6.28
C VAL A 136 2.47 -4.17 -7.40
N LEU A 137 2.02 -4.35 -8.64
CA LEU A 137 2.87 -4.25 -9.83
C LEU A 137 2.40 -3.09 -10.70
N VAL A 138 3.36 -2.41 -11.31
CA VAL A 138 3.13 -1.42 -12.37
C VAL A 138 3.94 -1.86 -13.59
N ASP A 139 3.26 -2.06 -14.72
CA ASP A 139 3.85 -2.55 -15.97
C ASP A 139 4.66 -3.85 -15.77
N ASN A 140 4.07 -4.83 -15.06
CA ASN A 140 4.70 -6.10 -14.67
C ASN A 140 5.95 -5.99 -13.79
N ARG A 141 6.29 -4.80 -13.29
CA ARG A 141 7.37 -4.62 -12.31
C ARG A 141 6.77 -4.50 -10.91
N GLU A 142 7.20 -5.36 -10.00
CA GLU A 142 6.78 -5.27 -8.59
C GLU A 142 7.28 -3.94 -8.01
N ARG A 143 6.35 -3.14 -7.51
CA ARG A 143 6.60 -1.85 -6.86
C ARG A 143 6.55 -1.95 -5.35
N ASP A 144 5.68 -2.82 -4.84
CA ASP A 144 5.53 -3.06 -3.42
C ASP A 144 4.96 -4.46 -3.18
N SER A 145 5.32 -5.04 -2.04
CA SER A 145 4.76 -6.29 -1.54
C SER A 145 4.79 -6.30 -0.01
N GLY A 146 3.93 -7.11 0.59
CA GLY A 146 3.81 -7.11 2.04
C GLY A 146 2.63 -7.92 2.56
N SER A 147 2.11 -7.55 3.72
CA SER A 147 1.05 -8.28 4.41
C SER A 147 -0.05 -7.36 4.93
N MET A 148 -1.30 -7.81 4.84
CA MET A 148 -2.44 -7.09 5.39
C MET A 148 -2.33 -6.86 6.90
N TYR A 149 -1.61 -7.73 7.61
CA TYR A 149 -1.40 -7.63 9.06
C TYR A 149 -0.48 -6.47 9.48
N THR A 150 0.35 -5.96 8.57
CA THR A 150 1.36 -4.93 8.89
C THR A 150 1.09 -3.62 8.17
N ASP A 151 0.58 -3.70 6.94
CA ASP A 151 0.57 -2.56 6.02
C ASP A 151 -0.79 -1.83 6.00
N TRP A 152 -1.79 -2.35 6.73
CA TRP A 152 -3.04 -1.67 7.03
C TRP A 152 -3.36 -1.75 8.53
N ASP A 153 -3.99 -0.70 9.05
CA ASP A 153 -4.47 -0.65 10.44
C ASP A 153 -5.88 -1.28 10.56
N ILE A 154 -6.09 -2.46 9.99
CA ILE A 154 -7.39 -3.17 9.98
C ILE A 154 -7.68 -3.83 11.33
N LEU A 155 -6.70 -4.60 11.84
CA LEU A 155 -6.82 -5.30 13.10
C LEU A 155 -6.29 -4.41 14.24
N PRO A 156 -6.87 -4.51 15.46
CA PRO A 156 -6.36 -3.79 16.61
C PRO A 156 -4.87 -4.11 16.82
N PRO A 157 -4.07 -3.16 17.34
CA PRO A 157 -2.66 -3.37 17.57
C PRO A 157 -2.43 -4.61 18.44
N ARG A 158 -1.48 -5.46 18.06
CA ARG A 158 -1.09 -6.67 18.83
C ARG A 158 -0.70 -6.36 20.29
N LYS A 159 -0.42 -5.10 20.61
CA LYS A 159 -0.09 -4.62 21.96
C LYS A 159 -0.85 -3.32 22.23
N ILE A 160 -1.96 -3.40 22.97
CA ILE A 160 -2.63 -2.22 23.53
C ILE A 160 -2.07 -2.03 24.94
N LYS A 161 -1.35 -0.93 25.19
CA LYS A 161 -1.09 -0.52 26.57
C LYS A 161 -2.40 0.05 27.12
N ASP A 162 -2.92 -0.52 28.19
CA ASP A 162 -4.15 -0.05 28.82
C ASP A 162 -3.98 1.40 29.30
N VAL A 163 -4.73 2.32 28.68
CA VAL A 163 -4.66 3.76 28.91
C VAL A 163 -5.35 4.18 30.21
N LYS A 164 -6.17 3.29 30.81
CA LYS A 164 -6.88 3.52 32.08
C LYS A 164 -6.27 2.75 33.25
N ALA A 165 -5.34 1.83 32.98
CA ALA A 165 -4.63 1.10 34.03
C ALA A 165 -3.70 2.05 34.79
N LYS A 166 -4.12 2.42 36.01
CA LYS A 166 -3.19 2.94 37.01
C LYS A 166 -2.42 1.75 37.56
N LYS A 167 -1.09 1.82 37.50
CA LYS A 167 -0.21 0.84 38.14
C LYS A 167 -0.61 0.69 39.63
N PRO A 168 -1.10 -0.49 40.05
CA PRO A 168 -1.36 -0.80 41.45
C PRO A 168 -0.10 -0.56 42.31
N ALA A 169 -0.27 -0.20 43.58
CA ALA A 169 0.85 0.07 44.47
C ALA A 169 1.74 -1.16 44.72
N ASP A 170 1.19 -2.36 44.51
CA ASP A 170 1.81 -3.67 44.63
C ASP A 170 2.32 -4.24 43.29
N TRP A 171 2.38 -3.42 42.23
CA TRP A 171 2.76 -3.86 40.90
C TRP A 171 4.26 -4.11 40.75
N ASP A 172 4.58 -5.35 40.40
CA ASP A 172 5.93 -5.84 40.16
C ASP A 172 6.29 -5.75 38.66
N ASP A 173 7.28 -4.91 38.31
CA ASP A 173 7.72 -4.72 36.92
C ASP A 173 8.59 -5.86 36.38
N ARG A 174 8.84 -6.90 37.17
CA ARG A 174 9.65 -8.04 36.74
C ARG A 174 8.89 -8.85 35.68
N GLU A 175 9.50 -9.04 34.52
CA GLU A 175 8.98 -9.84 33.37
C GLU A 175 8.72 -11.31 33.74
N TYR A 176 9.35 -11.75 34.81
CA TYR A 176 9.44 -13.11 35.28
C TYR A 176 9.19 -13.11 36.78
N ILE A 177 8.07 -13.70 37.19
CA ILE A 177 7.71 -13.83 38.61
C ILE A 177 7.94 -15.24 39.10
N GLU A 178 8.39 -15.35 40.33
CA GLU A 178 8.56 -16.61 41.02
C GLU A 178 7.20 -17.31 41.24
N ASP A 179 7.07 -18.59 40.84
CA ASP A 179 5.82 -19.35 40.94
C ASP A 179 5.37 -19.46 42.41
N PRO A 180 4.27 -18.81 42.82
CA PRO A 180 3.83 -18.83 44.21
C PRO A 180 3.46 -20.24 44.68
N ASN A 181 3.09 -21.13 43.75
CA ASN A 181 2.67 -22.50 44.02
C ASN A 181 3.83 -23.50 43.96
N ASP A 182 5.02 -23.09 43.49
CA ASP A 182 6.22 -23.93 43.52
C ASP A 182 6.87 -23.81 44.90
N VAL A 183 6.47 -24.70 45.80
CA VAL A 183 6.99 -24.76 47.17
C VAL A 183 8.12 -25.78 47.23
N LYS A 184 9.20 -25.41 47.93
CA LYS A 184 10.33 -26.29 48.17
C LYS A 184 9.88 -27.58 48.84
N PRO A 185 10.19 -28.77 48.29
CA PRO A 185 9.81 -30.04 48.90
C PRO A 185 10.41 -30.18 50.30
N GLU A 186 9.62 -30.74 51.22
CA GLU A 186 10.06 -31.05 52.58
C GLU A 186 11.25 -32.03 52.54
N GLY A 187 12.30 -31.74 53.31
CA GLY A 187 13.52 -32.56 53.36
C GLY A 187 14.54 -32.31 52.24
N TYR A 188 14.29 -31.41 51.28
CA TYR A 188 15.24 -31.10 50.19
C TYR A 188 16.60 -30.60 50.73
N ASP A 189 16.62 -29.78 51.77
CA ASP A 189 17.85 -29.27 52.40
C ASP A 189 18.58 -30.30 53.26
N SER A 190 17.89 -31.37 53.63
CA SER A 190 18.47 -32.45 54.42
C SER A 190 19.28 -33.42 53.57
N ILE A 191 19.20 -33.32 52.24
CA ILE A 191 20.01 -34.10 51.31
C ILE A 191 21.43 -33.54 51.30
N ARG A 192 22.37 -34.25 51.91
CA ARG A 192 23.78 -33.85 51.95
C ARG A 192 24.40 -33.96 50.56
N ALA A 193 25.26 -33.00 50.22
CA ALA A 193 26.02 -33.00 48.96
C ALA A 193 26.97 -34.19 48.85
N GLU A 194 27.43 -34.69 49.98
CA GLU A 194 28.33 -35.84 50.07
C GLU A 194 27.79 -36.88 51.06
N ILE A 195 27.91 -38.15 50.69
CA ILE A 195 27.58 -39.29 51.54
C ILE A 195 28.82 -40.18 51.69
N PRO A 196 28.98 -40.91 52.80
CA PRO A 196 29.97 -41.99 52.91
C PRO A 196 29.89 -42.93 51.70
N ASP A 197 31.03 -43.28 51.11
CA ASP A 197 31.08 -44.22 50.00
C ASP A 197 30.54 -45.59 50.44
N PRO A 198 29.38 -46.03 49.93
CA PRO A 198 28.80 -47.31 50.32
C PRO A 198 29.63 -48.51 49.83
N LYS A 199 30.60 -48.29 48.93
CA LYS A 199 31.50 -49.33 48.42
C LYS A 199 32.85 -49.37 49.14
N ALA A 200 33.15 -48.38 49.99
CA ALA A 200 34.40 -48.37 50.74
C ALA A 200 34.37 -49.42 51.85
N LYS A 201 35.43 -50.22 51.93
CA LYS A 201 35.66 -51.19 53.01
C LYS A 201 36.89 -50.78 53.79
N LYS A 202 36.87 -51.01 55.09
CA LYS A 202 38.01 -50.78 55.98
C LYS A 202 39.21 -51.61 55.47
N PRO A 203 40.40 -51.01 55.28
CA PRO A 203 41.61 -51.75 54.93
C PRO A 203 41.95 -52.80 55.99
N VAL A 204 42.53 -53.92 55.56
CA VAL A 204 42.84 -55.06 56.45
C VAL A 204 44.00 -54.74 57.41
N ASP A 205 44.85 -53.80 57.03
CA ASP A 205 46.03 -53.29 57.73
C ASP A 205 45.76 -52.05 58.60
N TRP A 206 44.49 -51.66 58.79
CA TRP A 206 44.13 -50.49 59.59
C TRP A 206 44.07 -50.80 61.09
N ASP A 207 44.84 -50.06 61.89
CA ASP A 207 44.86 -50.18 63.35
C ASP A 207 44.06 -49.04 64.00
N ASP A 208 42.96 -49.35 64.70
CA ASP A 208 42.13 -48.32 65.32
C ASP A 208 42.78 -47.65 66.55
N GLU A 209 43.80 -48.25 67.18
CA GLU A 209 44.53 -47.64 68.30
C GLU A 209 45.57 -46.61 67.82
N ASP A 210 46.29 -46.91 66.73
CA ASP A 210 47.33 -46.04 66.18
C ASP A 210 46.79 -45.04 65.13
N ASP A 211 45.86 -45.45 64.26
CA ASP A 211 45.33 -44.62 63.16
C ASP A 211 43.96 -43.96 63.49
N GLY A 212 43.34 -44.38 64.60
CA GLY A 212 42.02 -43.93 65.04
C GLY A 212 40.85 -44.61 64.32
N LEU A 213 39.62 -44.29 64.74
CA LEU A 213 38.41 -44.93 64.22
C LEU A 213 38.24 -44.69 62.70
N TRP A 214 38.35 -45.75 61.90
CA TRP A 214 38.21 -45.66 60.44
C TRP A 214 36.88 -45.03 60.01
N LYS A 215 36.94 -44.08 59.07
CA LYS A 215 35.75 -43.47 58.46
C LYS A 215 35.84 -43.61 56.93
N PRO A 216 34.79 -44.12 56.26
CA PRO A 216 34.77 -44.23 54.81
C PRO A 216 34.95 -42.85 54.14
N PRO A 217 35.63 -42.79 52.97
CA PRO A 217 35.73 -41.56 52.19
C PRO A 217 34.34 -41.09 51.77
N LYS A 218 34.17 -39.77 51.64
CA LYS A 218 32.92 -39.17 51.19
C LYS A 218 32.89 -39.10 49.67
N VAL A 219 31.75 -39.47 49.07
CA VAL A 219 31.50 -39.37 47.63
C VAL A 219 30.29 -38.46 47.36
N PRO A 220 30.21 -37.84 46.17
CA PRO A 220 29.07 -37.01 45.79
C PRO A 220 27.76 -37.80 45.88
N ASN A 221 26.76 -37.24 46.56
CA ASN A 221 25.44 -37.84 46.68
C ASN A 221 24.64 -37.66 45.38
N PRO A 222 24.30 -38.74 44.65
CA PRO A 222 23.54 -38.63 43.40
C PRO A 222 22.14 -38.03 43.56
N ALA A 223 21.58 -38.05 44.78
CA ALA A 223 20.28 -37.47 45.08
C ALA A 223 20.34 -35.95 45.34
N TYR A 224 21.52 -35.37 45.53
CA TYR A 224 21.68 -33.93 45.76
C TYR A 224 21.57 -33.16 44.44
N LYS A 225 20.52 -32.35 44.32
CA LYS A 225 20.21 -31.56 43.11
C LYS A 225 20.70 -30.11 43.18
N GLY A 226 21.58 -29.78 44.10
CA GLY A 226 22.03 -28.41 44.35
C GLY A 226 21.00 -27.58 45.12
N PRO A 227 21.30 -26.30 45.42
CA PRO A 227 20.37 -25.43 46.14
C PRO A 227 19.05 -25.28 45.37
N TRP A 228 17.94 -25.43 46.07
CA TRP A 228 16.60 -25.33 45.47
C TRP A 228 16.40 -23.94 44.87
N LYS A 229 15.91 -23.90 43.63
CA LYS A 229 15.51 -22.67 42.94
C LYS A 229 14.05 -22.82 42.53
N ARG A 230 13.25 -21.81 42.86
CA ARG A 230 11.83 -21.75 42.50
C ARG A 230 11.68 -21.57 40.99
N LYS A 231 10.66 -22.21 40.42
CA LYS A 231 10.24 -21.98 39.03
C LYS A 231 9.77 -20.55 38.83
N VAL A 232 9.91 -20.10 37.59
CA VAL A 232 9.61 -18.74 37.17
C VAL A 232 8.50 -18.78 36.11
N LEU A 233 7.46 -17.98 36.28
CA LEU A 233 6.31 -17.84 35.38
C LEU A 233 6.36 -16.50 34.64
N GLN A 234 5.76 -16.47 33.45
CA GLN A 234 5.52 -15.26 32.68
C GLN A 234 4.20 -14.59 33.10
N ALA A 235 4.19 -13.26 33.30
CA ALA A 235 3.04 -12.53 33.82
C ALA A 235 1.82 -12.52 32.85
N ALA A 236 0.60 -12.65 33.40
CA ALA A 236 -0.63 -13.01 32.69
C ALA A 236 -1.48 -11.85 32.09
N HIS A 237 -1.00 -10.61 32.05
CA HIS A 237 -1.82 -9.42 31.71
C HIS A 237 -1.93 -9.08 30.20
N VAL A 238 -1.84 -10.05 29.29
CA VAL A 238 -1.96 -9.78 27.84
C VAL A 238 -3.38 -10.06 27.35
N GLN A 239 -4.13 -9.00 27.00
CA GLN A 239 -5.38 -9.13 26.25
C GLN A 239 -5.12 -9.89 24.95
N LYS A 240 -5.91 -10.94 24.70
CA LYS A 240 -5.70 -11.88 23.60
C LYS A 240 -5.94 -11.17 22.26
N PHE A 241 -4.92 -11.14 21.40
CA PHE A 241 -5.05 -10.75 19.99
C PHE A 241 -6.03 -11.72 19.32
N GLU A 242 -7.14 -11.19 18.79
CA GLU A 242 -8.03 -11.95 17.92
C GLU A 242 -7.46 -11.89 16.50
N ASP A 243 -6.86 -13.00 16.09
CA ASP A 243 -6.41 -13.19 14.71
C ASP A 243 -7.63 -13.47 13.83
N ASP A 244 -7.72 -12.80 12.69
CA ASP A 244 -8.72 -13.10 11.66
C ASP A 244 -8.05 -13.88 10.53
N PRO A 245 -8.22 -15.21 10.46
CA PRO A 245 -7.64 -16.02 9.40
C PRO A 245 -8.29 -15.74 8.03
N ASP A 246 -9.48 -15.14 8.01
CA ASP A 246 -10.20 -14.76 6.79
C ASP A 246 -10.00 -13.27 6.45
N LEU A 247 -8.99 -12.59 7.03
CA LEU A 247 -8.69 -11.16 6.80
C LEU A 247 -8.55 -10.79 5.30
N TYR A 248 -7.99 -11.70 4.49
CA TYR A 248 -7.83 -11.51 3.05
C TYR A 248 -9.13 -11.68 2.26
N VAL A 249 -10.17 -12.30 2.84
CA VAL A 249 -11.41 -12.63 2.15
C VAL A 249 -12.26 -11.38 2.03
N LEU A 250 -12.36 -10.86 0.80
CA LEU A 250 -13.22 -9.73 0.50
C LEU A 250 -14.68 -10.16 0.45
N LYS A 251 -15.60 -9.21 0.65
CA LYS A 251 -17.03 -9.45 0.40
C LYS A 251 -17.21 -9.93 -1.05
N PRO A 252 -18.18 -10.84 -1.33
CA PRO A 252 -18.40 -11.38 -2.66
C PRO A 252 -18.53 -10.27 -3.71
N ILE A 253 -17.61 -10.25 -4.68
CA ILE A 253 -17.48 -9.20 -5.68
C ILE A 253 -18.42 -9.52 -6.84
N LYS A 254 -19.22 -8.55 -7.27
CA LYS A 254 -20.21 -8.71 -8.35
C LYS A 254 -20.18 -7.60 -9.40
N TYR A 255 -19.59 -6.46 -9.05
CA TYR A 255 -19.46 -5.35 -9.97
C TYR A 255 -18.05 -4.75 -9.88
N VAL A 256 -17.58 -4.22 -11.00
CA VAL A 256 -16.45 -3.29 -11.06
C VAL A 256 -17.00 -1.91 -11.40
N GLY A 257 -16.49 -0.88 -10.75
CA GLY A 257 -16.92 0.49 -10.95
C GLY A 257 -15.74 1.44 -11.13
N ILE A 258 -15.91 2.42 -11.99
CA ILE A 258 -15.06 3.61 -12.08
C ILE A 258 -15.90 4.76 -11.53
N GLU A 259 -15.48 5.30 -10.39
CA GLU A 259 -16.08 6.49 -9.81
C GLU A 259 -14.97 7.47 -9.47
N VAL A 260 -14.82 8.52 -10.28
CA VAL A 260 -13.69 9.46 -10.20
C VAL A 260 -14.14 10.88 -10.50
N TRP A 261 -13.49 11.84 -9.86
CA TRP A 261 -13.51 13.24 -10.27
C TRP A 261 -12.32 13.51 -11.20
N GLN A 262 -12.52 14.29 -12.26
CA GLN A 262 -11.42 14.78 -13.10
C GLN A 262 -11.64 16.25 -13.49
N VAL A 263 -10.61 17.06 -13.26
CA VAL A 263 -10.56 18.46 -13.74
C VAL A 263 -10.41 18.49 -15.25
N LYS A 264 -9.42 17.78 -15.80
CA LYS A 264 -9.25 17.61 -17.25
C LYS A 264 -9.57 16.18 -17.63
N ALA A 265 -10.62 15.98 -18.41
CA ALA A 265 -11.03 14.67 -18.89
C ALA A 265 -10.17 14.21 -20.06
N GLY A 266 -10.22 12.91 -20.35
CA GLY A 266 -9.40 12.27 -21.40
C GLY A 266 -8.75 10.96 -20.96
N SER A 267 -8.92 10.55 -19.69
CA SER A 267 -8.37 9.30 -19.19
C SER A 267 -9.03 8.12 -19.85
N ILE A 268 -8.22 7.20 -20.36
CA ILE A 268 -8.68 6.01 -21.09
C ILE A 268 -8.46 4.79 -20.21
N TYR A 269 -9.54 4.09 -19.87
CA TYR A 269 -9.50 2.82 -19.14
C TYR A 269 -9.71 1.66 -20.11
N ASP A 270 -8.88 0.63 -19.97
CA ASP A 270 -8.99 -0.61 -20.73
C ASP A 270 -8.43 -1.81 -19.96
N ASN A 271 -8.55 -3.02 -20.53
CA ASN A 271 -7.94 -4.26 -20.06
C ASN A 271 -8.25 -4.61 -18.59
N ILE A 272 -9.46 -4.30 -18.12
CA ILE A 272 -9.89 -4.59 -16.75
C ILE A 272 -10.03 -6.11 -16.61
N LEU A 273 -9.11 -6.71 -15.88
CA LEU A 273 -9.01 -8.14 -15.59
C LEU A 273 -9.19 -8.37 -14.09
N ILE A 274 -10.13 -9.25 -13.75
CA ILE A 274 -10.27 -9.79 -12.40
C ILE A 274 -10.17 -11.31 -12.50
N CYS A 275 -9.17 -11.91 -11.86
CA CYS A 275 -8.91 -13.34 -11.93
C CYS A 275 -8.25 -13.90 -10.66
N ASP A 276 -7.89 -15.19 -10.70
CA ASP A 276 -7.18 -15.91 -9.65
C ASP A 276 -5.80 -16.42 -10.08
N ASP A 277 -5.37 -16.10 -11.31
CA ASP A 277 -4.10 -16.53 -11.89
C ASP A 277 -3.17 -15.33 -12.18
N PRO A 278 -2.15 -15.10 -11.32
CA PRO A 278 -1.14 -14.06 -11.54
C PRO A 278 -0.33 -14.22 -12.83
N GLN A 279 -0.07 -15.46 -13.26
CA GLN A 279 0.71 -15.75 -14.46
C GLN A 279 -0.08 -15.36 -15.71
N TYR A 280 -1.37 -15.67 -15.75
CA TYR A 280 -2.25 -15.21 -16.82
C TYR A 280 -2.33 -13.68 -16.88
N ALA A 281 -2.45 -13.01 -15.73
CA ALA A 281 -2.47 -11.55 -15.67
C ALA A 281 -1.17 -10.93 -16.24
N LYS A 282 -0.02 -11.49 -15.86
CA LYS A 282 1.29 -11.10 -16.37
C LYS A 282 1.38 -11.26 -17.90
N GLN A 283 0.90 -12.38 -18.44
CA GLN A 283 0.88 -12.63 -19.89
C GLN A 283 0.04 -11.60 -20.64
N VAL A 284 -1.10 -11.17 -20.09
CA VAL A 284 -1.94 -10.12 -20.73
C VAL A 284 -1.18 -8.81 -20.87
N VAL A 285 -0.42 -8.41 -19.85
CA VAL A 285 0.43 -7.21 -19.92
C VAL A 285 1.56 -7.40 -20.93
N GLU A 286 2.24 -8.55 -20.93
CA GLU A 286 3.33 -8.84 -21.89
C GLU A 286 2.83 -8.80 -23.34
N GLU A 287 1.70 -9.44 -23.62
CA GLU A 287 1.04 -9.43 -24.93
C GLU A 287 0.71 -8.00 -25.36
N PHE A 288 0.16 -7.18 -24.46
CA PHE A 288 -0.12 -5.77 -24.76
C PHE A 288 1.15 -4.98 -25.06
N MET A 289 2.18 -5.13 -24.22
CA MET A 289 3.42 -4.36 -24.35
C MET A 289 4.13 -4.69 -25.67
N VAL A 290 4.23 -5.97 -26.03
CA VAL A 290 4.88 -6.40 -27.29
C VAL A 290 4.13 -5.87 -28.51
N ASN A 291 2.80 -5.87 -28.49
CA ASN A 291 2.00 -5.52 -29.67
C ASN A 291 1.75 -4.01 -29.82
N ASN A 292 1.75 -3.23 -28.73
CA ASN A 292 1.28 -1.85 -28.76
C ASN A 292 2.30 -0.81 -28.29
N ARG A 293 3.30 -1.18 -27.47
CA ARG A 293 4.18 -0.18 -26.81
C ARG A 293 5.01 0.63 -27.82
N GLU A 294 5.54 -0.02 -28.85
CA GLU A 294 6.35 0.66 -29.88
C GLU A 294 5.51 1.68 -30.64
N ALA A 295 4.36 1.26 -31.16
CA ALA A 295 3.43 2.14 -31.87
C ALA A 295 2.91 3.29 -30.97
N GLU A 296 2.65 3.02 -29.68
CA GLU A 296 2.24 4.06 -28.73
C GLU A 296 3.35 5.09 -28.51
N ASN A 297 4.60 4.66 -28.36
CA ASN A 297 5.73 5.57 -28.18
C ASN A 297 5.96 6.43 -29.43
N GLU A 298 5.91 5.85 -30.62
CA GLU A 298 6.04 6.58 -31.87
C GLU A 298 4.94 7.63 -32.03
N ALA A 299 3.67 7.25 -31.79
CA ALA A 299 2.55 8.17 -31.84
C ALA A 299 2.67 9.30 -30.80
N PHE A 300 3.20 8.98 -29.61
CA PHE A 300 3.47 9.97 -28.57
C PHE A 300 4.57 10.95 -28.97
N GLU A 301 5.69 10.46 -29.51
CA GLU A 301 6.79 11.31 -29.98
C GLU A 301 6.37 12.22 -31.14
N GLU A 302 5.56 11.70 -32.07
CA GLU A 302 4.99 12.47 -33.17
C GLU A 302 4.06 13.59 -32.65
N ALA A 303 3.13 13.25 -31.75
CA ALA A 303 2.22 14.22 -31.14
C ALA A 303 2.97 15.30 -30.33
N GLU A 304 4.03 14.94 -29.60
CA GLU A 304 4.88 15.89 -28.89
C GLU A 304 5.64 16.82 -29.84
N LYS A 305 6.13 16.29 -30.97
CA LYS A 305 6.81 17.09 -32.00
C LYS A 305 5.84 18.09 -32.65
N GLU A 306 4.63 17.67 -32.97
CA GLU A 306 3.58 18.56 -33.48
C GLU A 306 3.21 19.65 -32.46
N ARG A 307 3.04 19.28 -31.20
CA ARG A 307 2.75 20.22 -30.10
C ARG A 307 3.84 21.28 -29.97
N ARG A 308 5.11 20.86 -29.90
CA ARG A 308 6.26 21.80 -29.82
C ARG A 308 6.32 22.72 -31.03
N ALA A 309 6.09 22.20 -32.23
CA ALA A 309 6.06 23.02 -33.45
C ALA A 309 4.91 24.05 -33.43
N GLN A 310 3.75 23.70 -32.85
CA GLN A 310 2.64 24.62 -32.68
C GLN A 310 2.93 25.70 -31.63
N GLU A 311 3.48 25.31 -30.48
CA GLU A 311 3.90 26.24 -29.41
C GLU A 311 4.96 27.24 -29.90
N GLU A 312 5.95 26.79 -30.69
CA GLU A 312 6.95 27.67 -31.30
C GLU A 312 6.32 28.66 -32.28
N LYS A 313 5.37 28.22 -33.12
CA LYS A 313 4.63 29.09 -34.03
C LYS A 313 3.81 30.13 -33.27
N GLU A 314 3.15 29.74 -32.18
CA GLU A 314 2.37 30.66 -31.34
C GLU A 314 3.28 31.65 -30.60
N ALA A 315 4.39 31.19 -30.04
CA ALA A 315 5.40 32.04 -29.42
C ALA A 315 5.99 33.05 -30.42
N GLN A 316 6.26 32.63 -31.66
CA GLN A 316 6.74 33.51 -32.71
C GLN A 316 5.69 34.57 -33.09
N ARG A 317 4.42 34.16 -33.27
CA ARG A 317 3.30 35.10 -33.52
C ARG A 317 3.14 36.11 -32.38
N ALA A 318 3.24 35.65 -31.13
CA ALA A 318 3.16 36.52 -29.95
C ALA A 318 4.32 37.53 -29.88
N ARG A 319 5.54 37.12 -30.26
CA ARG A 319 6.71 38.01 -30.36
C ARG A 319 6.53 39.07 -31.43
N GLU A 320 6.11 38.67 -32.63
CA GLU A 320 5.84 39.58 -33.75
C GLU A 320 4.73 40.58 -33.42
N GLU A 321 3.65 40.12 -32.78
CA GLU A 321 2.59 41.00 -32.31
C GLU A 321 3.09 41.97 -31.21
N GLY A 322 3.90 41.47 -30.28
CA GLY A 322 4.55 42.28 -29.25
C GLY A 322 5.44 43.38 -29.83
N GLU A 323 6.24 43.07 -30.85
CA GLU A 323 7.03 44.05 -31.58
C GLU A 323 6.17 45.07 -32.32
N ARG A 324 5.10 44.61 -33.01
CA ARG A 324 4.16 45.50 -33.70
C ARG A 324 3.54 46.50 -32.73
N ARG A 325 3.03 46.02 -31.59
CA ARG A 325 2.46 46.85 -30.52
C ARG A 325 3.50 47.84 -29.96
N ARG A 326 4.77 47.45 -29.84
CA ARG A 326 5.86 48.34 -29.40
C ARG A 326 6.15 49.45 -30.42
N ARG A 327 6.20 49.11 -31.72
CA ARG A 327 6.39 50.09 -32.82
C ARG A 327 5.24 51.10 -32.88
N GLU A 328 4.00 50.63 -32.76
CA GLU A 328 2.81 51.49 -32.71
C GLU A 328 2.83 52.47 -31.52
N ARG A 329 3.20 51.98 -30.32
CA ARG A 329 3.37 52.85 -29.14
C ARG A 329 4.49 53.87 -29.34
N GLY A 330 5.64 53.45 -29.87
CA GLY A 330 6.76 54.35 -30.18
C GLY A 330 6.38 55.46 -31.15
N SER A 331 5.65 55.14 -32.21
CA SER A 331 5.10 56.11 -33.18
C SER A 331 4.18 57.12 -32.49
N ARG A 332 3.24 56.64 -31.66
CA ARG A 332 2.28 57.50 -30.94
C ARG A 332 2.95 58.44 -29.93
N TYR A 333 4.05 58.02 -29.28
CA TYR A 333 4.86 58.88 -28.40
C TYR A 333 5.71 59.88 -29.16
N GLY A 334 6.28 59.48 -30.31
CA GLY A 334 7.00 60.37 -31.21
C GLY A 334 6.12 61.49 -31.75
N ASP A 335 4.89 61.17 -32.14
CA ASP A 335 3.92 62.12 -32.67
C ASP A 335 3.45 63.13 -31.61
N LYS A 336 3.22 62.68 -30.37
CA LYS A 336 2.96 63.58 -29.22
C LYS A 336 4.12 64.52 -28.91
N ARG A 337 5.38 64.05 -29.02
CA ARG A 337 6.58 64.90 -28.82
C ARG A 337 6.75 65.92 -29.95
N ARG A 338 6.47 65.54 -31.20
CA ARG A 338 6.47 66.48 -32.34
C ARG A 338 5.40 67.57 -32.18
N ARG A 339 4.17 67.21 -31.80
CA ARG A 339 3.10 68.19 -31.53
C ARG A 339 3.43 69.16 -30.40
N ARG A 340 4.16 68.73 -29.36
CA ARG A 340 4.62 69.62 -28.27
C ARG A 340 5.80 70.52 -28.64
N ARG A 341 6.53 70.24 -29.73
CA ARG A 341 7.69 71.04 -30.19
C ARG A 341 7.39 71.93 -31.40
N ALA A 342 6.17 71.92 -31.93
CA ALA A 342 5.78 72.82 -33.00
C ALA A 342 5.72 74.27 -32.48
N PRO A 343 6.37 75.26 -33.12
CA PRO A 343 6.26 76.65 -32.72
C PRO A 343 4.83 77.15 -32.96
N LEU A 344 4.28 77.93 -32.02
CA LEU A 344 3.04 78.69 -32.23
C LEU A 344 3.30 79.71 -33.34
N VAL A 345 2.85 79.42 -34.55
CA VAL A 345 2.82 80.41 -35.64
C VAL A 345 1.66 81.34 -35.35
N THR A 346 1.97 82.53 -34.82
CA THR A 346 1.03 83.65 -34.72
C THR A 346 0.63 84.10 -36.12
N GLN A 347 -0.61 83.81 -36.52
CA GLN A 347 -1.22 84.44 -37.69
C GLN A 347 -1.53 85.90 -37.36
N HIS A 348 -0.82 86.83 -37.99
CA HIS A 348 -1.26 88.21 -38.14
C HIS A 348 -2.41 88.26 -39.14
N LEU A 349 -3.58 88.67 -38.65
CA LEU A 349 -4.70 89.14 -39.47
C LEU A 349 -4.34 90.51 -40.05
N VAL A 350 -4.30 90.61 -41.38
CA VAL A 350 -4.26 91.87 -42.11
C VAL A 350 -5.64 92.11 -42.71
N SER A 351 -6.23 93.22 -42.25
CA SER A 351 -7.36 94.05 -42.71
C SER A 351 -8.71 93.43 -43.03
#